data_AF-W4VLI4-F1
#
_entry.id   AF-W4VLI4-F1
#
_cell.length_a   1.000
_cell.length_b   1.000
_cell.length_c   1.000
_cell.angle_alpha   90.00
_cell.angle_beta   90.00
_cell.angle_gamma   90.00
#
_symmetry.space_group_name_H-M   'P 1'
#
loop_
_entity.id
_entity.type
_entity.pdbx_description
1 polymer ?
#
loop_
_entity_poly.entity_id
_entity_poly.type
_entity_poly.pdbx_seq_one_letter_code
_entity_poly.pdbx_strand_id
1 'polypeptide(L)'
;MFLTLSQEIITIDKLTILQELMQDIANTTNSEVEPNSYVTISDTTNSRIYSSGNINIIGKGCINTKVHSGGLLKIDGILRGGEVYGRLGVTVGEAGAISGTKTVIATATGNSVTIMRAHEGTVIRIGETVRKLLKEEKFIQAKLDDDGQIIFE
;
A
#
# COMPACT_ATOMS: atom_id res chain seq x y z
N MET A 1 -28.91 -11.29 -35.29
CA MET A 1 -28.41 -10.37 -34.25
C MET A 1 -29.34 -10.53 -33.06
N PHE A 2 -28.92 -11.28 -32.04
CA PHE A 2 -29.71 -11.52 -30.84
C PHE A 2 -29.14 -10.67 -29.71
N LEU A 3 -29.88 -9.65 -29.30
CA LEU A 3 -29.67 -8.95 -28.03
C LEU A 3 -30.59 -9.63 -27.01
N THR A 4 -30.05 -10.55 -26.22
CA THR A 4 -30.73 -11.06 -25.03
C THR A 4 -30.69 -9.97 -23.96
N LEU A 5 -31.80 -9.26 -23.79
CA LEU A 5 -32.06 -8.40 -22.63
C LEU A 5 -32.19 -9.32 -21.40
N SER A 6 -31.35 -9.13 -20.38
CA SER A 6 -31.45 -9.86 -19.12
C SER A 6 -32.85 -9.65 -18.50
N GLN A 7 -33.65 -10.70 -18.43
CA GLN A 7 -34.99 -10.71 -17.84
C GLN A 7 -34.95 -10.71 -16.30
N GLU A 8 -34.09 -9.89 -15.68
CA GLU A 8 -34.18 -9.71 -14.24
C GLU A 8 -35.23 -8.66 -13.92
N ILE A 9 -36.36 -9.12 -13.37
CA ILE A 9 -37.36 -8.24 -12.78
C ILE A 9 -36.72 -7.67 -11.50
N ILE A 10 -36.40 -6.38 -11.54
CA ILE A 10 -35.97 -5.59 -10.38
C ILE A 10 -37.24 -5.14 -9.67
N THR A 11 -37.51 -5.74 -8.51
CA THR A 11 -38.65 -5.37 -7.66
C THR A 11 -38.26 -4.29 -6.66
N ILE A 12 -39.24 -3.58 -6.12
CA ILE A 12 -39.02 -2.60 -5.05
C ILE A 12 -38.36 -3.27 -3.84
N ASP A 13 -38.77 -4.50 -3.50
CA ASP A 13 -38.16 -5.26 -2.40
C ASP A 13 -36.65 -5.50 -2.62
N LYS A 14 -36.23 -5.79 -3.85
CA LYS A 14 -34.80 -5.94 -4.19
C LYS A 14 -34.05 -4.62 -4.03
N LEU A 15 -34.68 -3.49 -4.35
CA LEU A 15 -34.10 -2.16 -4.14
C LEU A 15 -34.00 -1.82 -2.65
N THR A 16 -34.99 -2.19 -1.84
CA THR A 16 -34.95 -2.02 -0.38
C THR A 16 -33.85 -2.85 0.25
N ILE A 17 -33.72 -4.13 -0.12
CA ILE A 17 -32.64 -5.01 0.35
C ILE A 17 -31.28 -4.45 -0.07
N LEU A 18 -31.15 -3.97 -1.30
CA LEU A 18 -29.91 -3.36 -1.78
C LEU A 18 -29.57 -2.09 -0.99
N GLN A 19 -30.56 -1.26 -0.67
CA GLN A 19 -30.40 -0.05 0.14
C GLN A 19 -29.96 -0.38 1.58
N GLU A 20 -30.57 -1.38 2.22
CA GLU A 20 -30.15 -1.87 3.52
C GLU A 20 -28.71 -2.39 3.49
N LEU A 21 -28.36 -3.21 2.49
CA LEU A 21 -27.01 -3.74 2.33
C LEU A 21 -25.97 -2.62 2.10
N MET A 22 -26.31 -1.62 1.29
CA MET A 22 -25.46 -0.44 1.08
C MET A 22 -25.26 0.35 2.37
N GLN A 23 -26.30 0.49 3.18
CA GLN A 23 -26.24 1.20 4.46
C GLN A 23 -25.35 0.45 5.48
N ASP A 24 -25.47 -0.87 5.55
CA ASP A 24 -24.65 -1.70 6.44
C ASP A 24 -23.16 -1.67 6.06
N ILE A 25 -22.87 -1.74 4.75
CA ILE A 25 -21.49 -1.62 4.26
C ILE A 25 -20.92 -0.23 4.57
N ALA A 26 -21.70 0.83 4.36
CA ALA A 26 -21.31 2.20 4.67
C ALA A 26 -21.03 2.42 6.17
N ASN A 27 -21.82 1.78 7.05
CA ASN A 27 -21.62 1.86 8.49
C ASN A 27 -20.36 1.10 8.94
N THR A 28 -20.04 -0.03 8.30
CA THR A 28 -18.86 -0.84 8.62
C THR A 28 -17.54 -0.22 8.13
N THR A 29 -17.59 0.58 7.06
CA THR A 29 -16.37 1.23 6.50
C THR A 29 -15.85 2.39 7.34
N ASN A 30 -16.64 2.89 8.30
CA ASN A 30 -16.22 3.90 9.29
C ASN A 30 -15.51 3.32 10.51
N SER A 31 -15.34 2.00 10.61
CA SER A 31 -14.54 1.41 11.67
C SER A 31 -13.08 1.82 11.51
N GLU A 32 -12.60 2.60 12.48
CA GLU A 32 -11.20 2.96 12.66
C GLU A 32 -10.32 1.69 12.58
N VAL A 33 -9.07 1.87 12.14
CA VAL A 33 -8.06 0.81 12.12
C VAL A 33 -8.15 0.00 13.41
N GLU A 34 -8.57 -1.26 13.32
CA GLU A 34 -8.65 -2.19 14.46
C GLU A 34 -7.32 -2.13 15.23
N PRO A 35 -7.27 -1.51 16.42
CA PRO A 35 -6.02 -1.08 17.04
C PRO A 35 -5.11 -2.26 17.44
N ASN A 36 -5.66 -3.48 17.47
CA ASN A 36 -4.96 -4.73 17.77
C ASN A 36 -4.67 -5.62 16.55
N SER A 37 -5.00 -5.19 15.34
CA SER A 37 -4.72 -5.98 14.13
C SER A 37 -3.26 -5.78 13.70
N TYR A 38 -2.45 -6.83 13.79
CA TYR A 38 -1.09 -6.81 13.26
C TYR A 38 -0.70 -8.12 12.61
N VAL A 39 0.17 -8.04 11.60
CA VAL A 39 0.79 -9.21 10.96
C VAL A 39 2.29 -9.08 11.11
N THR A 40 2.91 -10.09 11.72
CA THR A 40 4.37 -10.20 11.77
C THR A 40 4.80 -11.44 11.01
N ILE A 41 5.68 -11.26 10.04
CA ILE A 41 6.25 -12.34 9.23
C ILE A 41 7.76 -12.18 9.13
N SER A 42 8.47 -13.29 9.02
CA SER A 42 9.91 -13.26 8.76
C SER A 42 10.19 -12.79 7.34
N ASP A 43 9.78 -13.58 6.36
CA ASP A 43 10.13 -13.38 4.96
C ASP A 43 8.94 -13.67 4.06
N THR A 44 8.90 -13.03 2.90
CA THR A 44 7.84 -13.26 1.92
C THR A 44 8.36 -13.17 0.50
N THR A 45 7.85 -14.04 -0.36
CA THR A 45 8.18 -14.08 -1.79
C THR A 45 6.94 -14.41 -2.59
N ASN A 46 6.72 -13.75 -3.73
CA ASN A 46 5.60 -14.02 -4.65
C ASN A 46 4.22 -14.05 -3.96
N SER A 47 4.01 -13.21 -2.96
CA SER A 47 2.82 -13.26 -2.12
C SER A 47 2.00 -11.98 -2.18
N ARG A 48 0.81 -12.01 -1.56
CA ARG A 48 -0.02 -10.83 -1.31
C ARG A 48 -0.42 -10.83 0.16
N ILE A 49 -0.14 -9.74 0.84
CA ILE A 49 -0.38 -9.59 2.28
C ILE A 49 -1.26 -8.37 2.47
N TYR A 50 -2.32 -8.54 3.27
CA TYR A 50 -3.27 -7.49 3.60
C TYR A 50 -3.51 -7.51 5.11
N SER A 51 -3.50 -6.33 5.73
CA SER A 51 -3.89 -6.15 7.13
C SER A 51 -4.56 -4.80 7.30
N SER A 52 -5.62 -4.75 8.11
CA SER A 52 -6.26 -3.50 8.52
C SER A 52 -5.38 -2.66 9.44
N GLY A 53 -4.48 -3.27 10.20
CA GLY A 53 -3.52 -2.57 11.06
C GLY A 53 -2.08 -2.73 10.58
N ASN A 54 -1.15 -2.91 11.52
CA ASN A 54 0.28 -2.85 11.26
C ASN A 54 0.81 -4.12 10.58
N ILE A 55 1.83 -3.98 9.73
CA ILE A 55 2.55 -5.12 9.15
C ILE A 55 4.04 -4.96 9.42
N ASN A 56 4.65 -6.00 9.99
CA ASN A 56 6.08 -6.07 10.27
C ASN A 56 6.71 -7.25 9.52
N ILE A 57 7.68 -6.96 8.65
CA ILE A 57 8.51 -7.94 7.97
C ILE A 57 9.91 -7.85 8.57
N ILE A 58 10.22 -8.79 9.47
CA ILE A 58 11.40 -8.73 10.36
C ILE A 58 12.59 -9.56 9.88
N GLY A 59 12.42 -10.36 8.83
CA GLY A 59 13.45 -11.25 8.29
C GLY A 59 14.29 -10.59 7.21
N LYS A 60 14.79 -11.42 6.29
CA LYS A 60 15.68 -11.02 5.21
C LYS A 60 15.00 -10.07 4.23
N GLY A 61 13.71 -10.22 3.95
CA GLY A 61 12.97 -9.25 3.16
C GLY A 61 11.68 -9.73 2.47
N CYS A 62 11.30 -8.97 1.46
CA CYS A 62 10.05 -9.04 0.72
C CYS A 62 10.37 -8.97 -0.79
N ILE A 63 10.12 -10.06 -1.52
CA ILE A 63 10.51 -10.19 -2.94
C ILE A 63 9.28 -10.46 -3.81
N ASN A 64 9.06 -9.62 -4.83
CA ASN A 64 7.94 -9.74 -5.76
C ASN A 64 6.58 -9.94 -5.04
N THR A 65 6.39 -9.18 -3.97
CA THR A 65 5.22 -9.30 -3.09
C THR A 65 4.45 -7.99 -3.08
N LYS A 66 3.13 -8.09 -2.92
CA LYS A 66 2.28 -6.92 -2.67
C LYS A 66 1.89 -6.87 -1.20
N VAL A 67 2.09 -5.73 -0.56
CA VAL A 67 1.76 -5.55 0.86
C VAL A 67 0.84 -4.35 1.01
N HIS A 68 -0.26 -4.51 1.73
CA HIS A 68 -1.18 -3.43 2.05
C HIS A 68 -1.47 -3.43 3.54
N SER A 69 -1.01 -2.38 4.22
CA SER A 69 -1.22 -2.14 5.64
C SER A 69 -2.13 -0.91 5.82
N GLY A 70 -3.24 -1.09 6.53
CA GLY A 70 -4.08 0.02 6.97
C GLY A 70 -3.46 0.83 8.12
N GLY A 71 -2.37 0.35 8.71
CA GLY A 71 -1.55 1.05 9.70
C GLY A 71 -0.14 1.38 9.20
N LEU A 72 0.85 1.15 10.06
CA LEU A 72 2.28 1.28 9.77
C LEU A 72 2.80 0.00 9.10
N LEU A 73 3.59 0.18 8.04
CA LEU A 73 4.34 -0.90 7.41
C LEU A 73 5.83 -0.76 7.72
N LYS A 74 6.42 -1.79 8.31
CA LYS A 74 7.86 -1.87 8.57
C LYS A 74 8.46 -3.10 7.91
N ILE A 75 9.53 -2.89 7.14
CA ILE A 75 10.31 -3.93 6.48
C ILE A 75 11.78 -3.72 6.86
N ASP A 76 12.31 -4.54 7.77
CA ASP A 76 13.70 -4.41 8.22
C ASP A 76 14.69 -4.87 7.14
N GLY A 77 14.26 -5.80 6.29
CA GLY A 77 15.07 -6.41 5.24
C GLY A 77 15.03 -5.68 3.88
N ILE A 78 15.32 -6.45 2.83
CA ILE A 78 15.28 -6.00 1.44
C ILE A 78 13.85 -5.98 0.89
N LEU A 79 13.53 -5.03 0.04
CA LEU A 79 12.29 -4.96 -0.73
C LEU A 79 12.65 -4.92 -2.21
N ARG A 80 12.39 -6.03 -2.92
CA ARG A 80 12.79 -6.19 -4.33
C ARG A 80 11.63 -6.65 -5.19
N GLY A 81 11.14 -5.77 -6.05
CA GLY A 81 10.00 -6.07 -6.89
C GLY A 81 8.69 -6.09 -6.10
N GLY A 82 7.63 -5.65 -6.77
CA GLY A 82 6.30 -5.55 -6.17
C GLY A 82 5.98 -4.14 -5.68
N GLU A 83 4.94 -4.07 -4.85
CA GLU A 83 4.33 -2.81 -4.43
C GLU A 83 3.90 -2.92 -2.96
N VAL A 84 4.37 -1.98 -2.15
CA VAL A 84 4.03 -1.94 -0.73
C VAL A 84 3.33 -0.64 -0.38
N TYR A 85 2.32 -0.73 0.49
CA TYR A 85 1.53 0.40 0.95
C TYR A 85 1.32 0.33 2.46
N GLY A 86 1.58 1.45 3.14
CA GLY A 86 1.23 1.65 4.54
C GLY A 86 0.49 2.98 4.69
N ARG A 87 -0.73 2.96 5.23
CA ARG A 87 -1.56 4.16 5.37
C ARG A 87 -0.94 5.20 6.30
N LEU A 88 -0.32 4.78 7.41
CA LEU A 88 0.27 5.66 8.43
C LEU A 88 1.78 5.89 8.24
N GLY A 89 2.34 5.41 7.13
CA GLY A 89 3.76 5.50 6.82
C GLY A 89 4.39 4.14 6.50
N VAL A 90 5.57 4.21 5.90
CA VAL A 90 6.34 3.03 5.51
C VAL A 90 7.81 3.21 5.86
N THR A 91 8.40 2.20 6.51
CA THR A 91 9.84 2.14 6.79
C THR A 91 10.44 0.91 6.12
N VAL A 92 11.49 1.10 5.32
CA VAL A 92 12.17 0.02 4.60
C VAL A 92 13.68 0.08 4.84
N GLY A 93 14.30 -1.06 5.13
CA GLY A 93 15.75 -1.19 5.19
C GLY A 93 16.40 -0.93 3.84
N GLU A 94 16.17 -1.81 2.87
CA GLU A 94 16.69 -1.64 1.51
C GLU A 94 15.59 -1.76 0.46
N ALA A 95 15.50 -0.82 -0.48
CA ALA A 95 14.50 -0.81 -1.54
C ALA A 95 15.16 -0.87 -2.92
N GLY A 96 14.61 -1.73 -3.78
CA GLY A 96 15.08 -1.88 -5.16
C GLY A 96 16.26 -2.84 -5.30
N ALA A 97 16.78 -2.91 -6.52
CA ALA A 97 17.93 -3.74 -6.86
C ALA A 97 18.76 -3.03 -7.93
N ILE A 98 20.07 -3.29 -7.94
CA ILE A 98 21.01 -2.78 -8.95
C ILE A 98 20.57 -3.20 -10.37
N SER A 99 19.86 -4.32 -10.51
CA SER A 99 19.26 -4.78 -11.76
C SER A 99 18.13 -3.88 -12.29
N GLY A 100 17.74 -2.82 -11.57
CA GLY A 100 16.67 -1.91 -11.96
C GLY A 100 15.26 -2.49 -11.76
N THR A 101 15.12 -3.52 -10.91
CA THR A 101 13.82 -4.13 -10.63
C THR A 101 12.87 -3.08 -10.05
N LYS A 102 11.73 -2.89 -10.72
CA LYS A 102 10.72 -1.91 -10.29
C LYS A 102 10.16 -2.27 -8.92
N THR A 103 10.46 -1.43 -7.93
CA THR A 103 9.95 -1.51 -6.57
C THR A 103 9.15 -0.25 -6.28
N VAL A 104 7.90 -0.40 -5.84
CA VAL A 104 7.02 0.72 -5.51
C VAL A 104 6.75 0.75 -4.01
N ILE A 105 6.99 1.89 -3.38
CA ILE A 105 6.67 2.15 -1.98
C ILE A 105 5.68 3.29 -1.92
N ALA A 106 4.54 3.07 -1.27
CA ALA A 106 3.44 4.01 -1.24
C ALA A 106 2.93 4.30 0.18
N THR A 107 2.49 5.53 0.42
CA THR A 107 1.80 5.91 1.66
C THR A 107 0.71 6.96 1.40
N ALA A 108 -0.13 7.24 2.40
CA ALA A 108 -1.17 8.25 2.31
C ALA A 108 -0.60 9.67 2.47
N THR A 109 -1.33 10.67 1.97
CA THR A 109 -1.00 12.09 2.13
C THR A 109 -0.81 12.44 3.61
N GLY A 110 0.20 13.26 3.92
CA GLY A 110 0.55 13.66 5.30
C GLY A 110 1.44 12.67 6.06
N ASN A 111 1.76 11.50 5.48
CA ASN A 111 2.68 10.53 6.06
C ASN A 111 4.01 10.49 5.30
N SER A 112 5.02 9.87 5.91
CA SER A 112 6.36 9.77 5.34
C SER A 112 6.75 8.35 4.94
N VAL A 113 7.65 8.26 3.97
CA VAL A 113 8.34 7.02 3.60
C VAL A 113 9.80 7.14 3.99
N THR A 114 10.27 6.27 4.88
CA THR A 114 11.67 6.23 5.32
C THR A 114 12.38 5.04 4.71
N ILE A 115 13.52 5.26 4.05
CA ILE A 115 14.29 4.20 3.40
C ILE A 115 15.77 4.33 3.77
N MET A 116 16.37 3.30 4.36
CA MET A 116 17.80 3.35 4.73
C MET A 116 18.71 3.28 3.50
N ARG A 117 18.36 2.48 2.50
CA ARG A 117 19.05 2.42 1.21
C ARG A 117 18.06 2.19 0.07
N ALA A 118 18.04 3.08 -0.90
CA ALA A 118 17.16 2.97 -2.06
C ALA A 118 18.00 2.95 -3.35
N HIS A 119 17.90 1.86 -4.11
CA HIS A 119 18.57 1.72 -5.41
C HIS A 119 17.86 2.56 -6.48
N GLU A 120 18.60 2.86 -7.55
CA GLU A 120 18.05 3.48 -8.75
C GLU A 120 16.81 2.71 -9.25
N GLY A 121 15.79 3.44 -9.67
CA GLY A 121 14.57 2.86 -10.19
C GLY A 121 13.49 2.57 -9.14
N THR A 122 13.80 2.73 -7.85
CA THR A 122 12.80 2.73 -6.78
C THR A 122 11.79 3.86 -7.00
N VAL A 123 10.51 3.56 -6.86
CA VAL A 123 9.41 4.51 -7.03
C VAL A 123 8.76 4.76 -5.68
N ILE A 124 8.72 6.02 -5.27
CA ILE A 124 8.07 6.48 -4.04
C ILE A 124 6.77 7.18 -4.45
N ARG A 125 5.66 6.81 -3.82
CA ARG A 125 4.35 7.42 -4.02
C ARG A 125 3.80 7.91 -2.68
N ILE A 126 3.39 9.17 -2.61
CA ILE A 126 2.74 9.74 -1.43
C ILE A 126 1.46 10.39 -1.91
N GLY A 127 0.31 9.82 -1.54
CA GLY A 127 -0.97 10.20 -2.14
C GLY A 127 -0.98 9.98 -3.65
N GLU A 128 -1.23 11.05 -4.40
CA GLU A 128 -1.24 11.05 -5.87
C GLU A 128 0.15 11.35 -6.49
N THR A 129 1.06 11.92 -5.70
CA THR A 129 2.39 12.32 -6.18
C THR A 129 3.31 11.10 -6.25
N VAL A 130 4.02 10.97 -7.38
CA VAL A 130 4.94 9.87 -7.65
C VAL A 130 6.31 10.42 -8.00
N ARG A 131 7.36 9.90 -7.36
CA ARG A 131 8.75 10.25 -7.64
C ARG A 131 9.60 8.98 -7.80
N LYS A 132 10.27 8.86 -8.95
CA LYS A 132 11.24 7.79 -9.21
C LYS A 132 12.64 8.27 -8.86
N LEU A 133 13.41 7.43 -8.17
CA LEU A 133 14.82 7.69 -7.92
C LEU A 133 15.64 7.44 -9.18
N LEU A 134 16.47 8.43 -9.54
CA LEU A 134 17.36 8.40 -10.70
C LEU A 134 18.79 7.93 -10.36
N LYS A 135 19.10 7.82 -9.07
CA LYS A 135 20.37 7.32 -8.55
C LYS A 135 20.14 6.60 -7.22
N GLU A 136 21.14 5.86 -6.76
CA GLU A 136 21.11 5.29 -5.41
C GLU A 136 21.12 6.42 -4.37
N GLU A 137 20.21 6.36 -3.40
CA GLU A 137 20.12 7.27 -2.27
C GLU A 137 20.17 6.47 -0.96
N LYS A 138 20.67 7.10 0.11
CA LYS A 138 20.79 6.48 1.44
C LYS A 138 20.19 7.40 2.48
N PHE A 139 19.56 6.79 3.49
CA PHE A 139 18.94 7.47 4.62
C PHE A 139 17.98 8.59 4.18
N ILE A 140 17.05 8.26 3.28
CA ILE A 140 16.08 9.24 2.80
C ILE A 140 14.80 9.17 3.62
N GLN A 141 14.30 10.33 4.02
CA GLN A 141 12.93 10.49 4.47
C GLN A 141 12.14 11.28 3.42
N ALA A 142 11.25 10.59 2.73
CA ALA A 142 10.39 11.20 1.71
C ALA A 142 9.07 11.68 2.33
N LYS A 143 8.74 12.95 2.11
CA LYS A 143 7.49 13.62 2.53
C LYS A 143 6.98 14.53 1.43
N LEU A 144 5.72 14.94 1.53
CA LEU A 144 5.18 16.01 0.70
C LEU A 144 5.51 17.37 1.33
N ASP A 145 5.91 18.33 0.50
CA ASP A 145 5.99 19.75 0.87
C ASP A 145 4.62 20.44 0.73
N ASP A 146 4.58 21.74 1.03
CA ASP A 146 3.37 22.57 0.92
C ASP A 146 2.84 22.69 -0.52
N ASP A 147 3.71 22.48 -1.52
CA ASP A 147 3.37 22.48 -2.95
C ASP A 147 2.93 21.09 -3.47
N GLY A 148 2.89 20.08 -2.59
CA GLY A 148 2.50 18.70 -2.95
C GLY A 148 3.56 17.92 -3.73
N GLN A 149 4.82 18.37 -3.70
CA GLN A 149 5.97 17.67 -4.28
C GLN A 149 6.65 16.79 -3.24
N ILE A 150 7.21 15.66 -3.69
CA ILE A 150 7.98 14.78 -2.80
C ILE A 150 9.36 15.39 -2.61
N ILE A 151 9.69 15.78 -1.38
CA ILE A 151 11.02 16.21 -0.93
C ILE A 151 11.72 15.10 -0.14
N PHE A 152 13.05 15.14 -0.10
CA PHE A 152 13.88 14.23 0.70
C PHE A 152 14.58 15.04 1.78
N GLU A 153 14.34 14.67 3.04
CA GLU A 153 15.09 15.12 4.22
C GLU A 153 16.20 14.14 4.57
#